data_AF-W4H2B2-F1
#
_entry.id   AF-W4H2B2-F1
#
_cell.length_a   1.000
_cell.length_b   1.000
_cell.length_c   1.000
_cell.angle_alpha   90.00
_cell.angle_beta   90.00
_cell.angle_gamma   90.00
#
_symmetry.space_group_name_H-M   'P 1'
#
loop_
_entity.id
_entity.type
_entity.pdbx_description
1 polymer ?
#
loop_
_entity_poly.entity_id
_entity_poly.type
_entity_poly.pdbx_seq_one_letter_code
_entity_poly.pdbx_strand_id
1 'polypeptide(L)'
;MTQSEKVATFKALLKSSGVMPKMKWNEAMKLVVNAPAWKVLSSVGEKKQAFAEFTTQLANELNVEKRRKQKTARENFLKLLAGNDRVTSQTRWGDLLDESLGLVTDDRWKDVEDDTERRDLFSTYIADLSRNEREFKRQQRDAHRRTFLAYLRDPAQHPDVPVTIATKLHEVRDQLLAHESIQALELHRADVQEWFNEYMDELRHDEELKKREERLQLRKREDELAAAFKAFLLQEVAAKRLTTASRWRECWAGYEANATYCELKKLHSGMPRDIFEGVMDRLHDALRDERSWLKHVVARAEFVVKYNSTLSLFLQHIHDTVAKLGLEDEPGAVPTPRQSFFASLLDEATVPPSVVEWFQGAHARELERYQRMESERIKKVEAFEEMLMEYYFRSDHLTTSWDQARVEVQHRSAYRALDDGAEVAFQQYMQKLQKKMESLTKSRKAVDATEQPPATDEARPTSRSTSRSNKKKKRDDRSRSEEDRKRSKKSSSKKSSKKKHKRSRSPP
;
A
#
# COMPACT_ATOMS: atom_id res chain seq x y z
N MET A 1 28.82 87.37 -13.28
CA MET A 1 29.35 86.00 -13.08
C MET A 1 28.48 85.26 -12.10
N THR A 2 28.00 84.06 -12.43
CA THR A 2 27.34 83.17 -11.45
C THR A 2 28.34 82.65 -10.41
N GLN A 3 27.84 82.07 -9.32
CA GLN A 3 28.71 81.45 -8.30
C GLN A 3 29.55 80.30 -8.88
N SER A 4 29.00 79.55 -9.84
CA SER A 4 29.71 78.48 -10.56
C SER A 4 30.88 79.04 -11.37
N GLU A 5 30.66 80.11 -12.16
CA GLU A 5 31.72 80.79 -12.91
C GLU A 5 32.82 81.34 -11.99
N LYS A 6 32.45 81.94 -10.85
CA LYS A 6 33.43 82.46 -9.87
C LYS A 6 34.34 81.34 -9.34
N VAL A 7 33.75 80.19 -8.98
CA VAL A 7 34.50 79.00 -8.56
C VAL A 7 35.36 78.46 -9.70
N ALA A 8 34.84 78.39 -10.93
CA ALA A 8 35.59 77.94 -12.10
C ALA A 8 36.81 78.84 -12.40
N THR A 9 36.66 80.16 -12.37
CA THR A 9 37.77 81.12 -12.52
C THR A 9 38.80 80.98 -11.40
N PHE A 10 38.38 80.72 -10.16
CA PHE A 10 39.28 80.45 -9.04
C PHE A 10 40.04 79.12 -9.22
N LYS A 11 39.37 78.05 -9.67
CA LYS A 11 40.02 76.75 -9.98
C LYS A 11 40.99 76.86 -11.17
N ALA A 12 40.67 77.68 -12.17
CA ALA A 12 41.56 77.98 -13.29
C ALA A 12 42.84 78.70 -12.82
N LEU A 13 42.73 79.65 -11.88
CA LEU A 13 43.89 80.29 -11.23
C LEU A 13 44.77 79.30 -10.47
N LEU A 14 44.17 78.35 -9.74
CA LEU A 14 44.94 77.28 -9.06
C LEU A 14 45.70 76.42 -10.09
N LYS A 15 45.07 76.07 -11.22
CA LYS A 15 45.69 75.28 -12.30
C LYS A 15 46.82 76.02 -12.99
N SER A 16 46.67 77.30 -13.32
CA SER A 16 47.73 78.11 -13.95
C SER A 16 48.88 78.45 -13.00
N SER A 17 48.63 78.49 -11.69
CA SER A 17 49.64 78.78 -10.67
C SER A 17 50.41 77.53 -10.19
N GLY A 18 50.29 76.39 -10.89
CA GLY A 18 51.06 75.17 -10.61
C GLY A 18 50.68 74.45 -9.31
N VAL A 19 49.46 74.64 -8.79
CA VAL A 19 49.03 74.03 -7.53
C VAL A 19 48.88 72.51 -7.67
N MET A 20 49.81 71.76 -7.09
CA MET A 20 49.82 70.29 -7.09
C MET A 20 48.82 69.71 -6.07
N PRO A 21 48.26 68.50 -6.28
CA PRO A 21 47.25 67.92 -5.39
C PRO A 21 47.67 67.68 -3.93
N LYS A 22 48.98 67.59 -3.66
CA LYS A 22 49.54 67.36 -2.31
C LYS A 22 49.94 68.66 -1.57
N MET A 23 49.80 69.83 -2.19
CA MET A 23 50.16 71.10 -1.55
C MET A 23 49.17 71.49 -0.45
N LYS A 24 49.65 72.13 0.61
CA LYS A 24 48.79 72.62 1.69
C LYS A 24 48.17 73.97 1.30
N TRP A 25 46.98 74.24 1.82
CA TRP A 25 46.27 75.52 1.61
C TRP A 25 47.17 76.76 1.82
N ASN A 26 47.97 76.79 2.89
CA ASN A 26 48.85 77.92 3.22
C ASN A 26 50.04 78.09 2.25
N GLU A 27 50.43 77.04 1.54
CA GLU A 27 51.50 77.06 0.53
C GLU A 27 50.93 77.56 -0.79
N ALA A 28 49.83 76.97 -1.26
CA ALA A 28 49.13 77.40 -2.46
C ALA A 28 48.64 78.85 -2.37
N MET A 29 48.07 79.26 -1.24
CA MET A 29 47.61 80.64 -0.99
C MET A 29 48.69 81.68 -1.25
N LYS A 30 49.96 81.42 -0.90
CA LYS A 30 51.07 82.36 -1.15
C LYS A 30 51.34 82.59 -2.65
N LEU A 31 51.07 81.60 -3.49
CA LEU A 31 51.22 81.72 -4.95
C LEU A 31 50.10 82.55 -5.57
N VAL A 32 48.86 82.38 -5.08
CA VAL A 32 47.66 82.97 -5.72
C VAL A 32 47.18 84.30 -5.12
N VAL A 33 47.57 84.65 -3.89
CA VAL A 33 47.01 85.81 -3.15
C VAL A 33 47.11 87.16 -3.89
N ASN A 34 48.16 87.34 -4.70
CA ASN A 34 48.41 88.58 -5.44
C ASN A 34 47.65 88.66 -6.79
N ALA A 35 47.09 87.55 -7.27
CA ALA A 35 46.44 87.51 -8.58
C ALA A 35 45.05 88.18 -8.56
N PRO A 36 44.61 88.89 -9.63
CA PRO A 36 43.28 89.49 -9.67
C PRO A 36 42.13 88.49 -9.42
N ALA A 37 42.27 87.27 -9.96
CA ALA A 37 41.30 86.19 -9.80
C ALA A 37 41.16 85.67 -8.34
N TRP A 38 42.11 85.98 -7.43
CA TRP A 38 41.96 85.67 -6.00
C TRP A 38 40.80 86.44 -5.35
N LYS A 39 40.42 87.59 -5.90
CA LYS A 39 39.33 88.45 -5.39
C LYS A 39 37.93 88.04 -5.89
N VAL A 40 37.85 87.04 -6.78
CA VAL A 40 36.59 86.61 -7.42
C VAL A 40 35.66 85.83 -6.47
N LEU A 41 36.24 85.12 -5.50
CA LEU A 41 35.53 84.62 -4.31
C LEU A 41 35.77 85.59 -3.15
N SER A 42 34.75 85.83 -2.32
CA SER A 42 34.85 86.81 -1.22
C SER A 42 35.27 86.14 0.09
N SER A 43 34.69 84.98 0.42
CA SER A 43 34.95 84.28 1.68
C SER A 43 36.19 83.39 1.61
N VAL A 44 36.96 83.34 2.71
CA VAL A 44 38.04 82.38 2.89
C VAL A 44 37.49 80.94 2.96
N GLY A 45 36.24 80.75 3.39
CA GLY A 45 35.55 79.46 3.38
C GLY A 45 35.33 78.93 1.95
N GLU A 46 34.74 79.76 1.08
CA GLU A 46 34.52 79.45 -0.35
C GLU A 46 35.84 79.08 -1.04
N LYS A 47 36.91 79.84 -0.79
CA LYS A 47 38.23 79.59 -1.40
C LYS A 47 38.85 78.29 -0.91
N LYS A 48 38.74 77.97 0.39
CA LYS A 48 39.20 76.68 0.95
C LYS A 48 38.41 75.51 0.38
N GLN A 49 37.09 75.64 0.23
CA GLN A 49 36.25 74.62 -0.39
C GLN A 49 36.62 74.42 -1.88
N ALA A 50 36.65 75.50 -2.67
CA ALA A 50 37.01 75.44 -4.08
C ALA A 50 38.44 74.88 -4.30
N PHE A 51 39.37 75.15 -3.38
CA PHE A 51 40.69 74.54 -3.35
C PHE A 51 40.66 73.04 -3.03
N ALA A 52 39.94 72.61 -1.98
CA ALA A 52 39.84 71.20 -1.60
C ALA A 52 39.17 70.36 -2.70
N GLU A 53 38.13 70.90 -3.34
CA GLU A 53 37.53 70.33 -4.55
C GLU A 53 38.55 70.25 -5.69
N PHE A 54 39.29 71.33 -5.97
CA PHE A 54 40.30 71.37 -7.03
C PHE A 54 41.43 70.36 -6.82
N THR A 55 42.02 70.29 -5.63
CA THR A 55 43.09 69.32 -5.34
C THR A 55 42.58 67.88 -5.42
N THR A 56 41.33 67.63 -5.03
CA THR A 56 40.69 66.30 -5.17
C THR A 56 40.42 65.97 -6.63
N GLN A 57 39.90 66.92 -7.42
CA GLN A 57 39.67 66.76 -8.85
C GLN A 57 40.98 66.51 -9.60
N LEU A 58 42.03 67.30 -9.34
CA LEU A 58 43.34 67.15 -9.96
C LEU A 58 44.07 65.85 -9.53
N ALA A 59 43.90 65.40 -8.27
CA ALA A 59 44.36 64.08 -7.83
C ALA A 59 43.69 62.95 -8.63
N ASN A 60 42.37 63.06 -8.84
CA ASN A 60 41.60 62.06 -9.57
C ASN A 60 41.93 62.09 -11.07
N GLU A 61 42.05 63.26 -11.69
CA GLU A 61 42.51 63.44 -13.08
C GLU A 61 43.85 62.72 -13.31
N LEU A 62 44.88 63.04 -12.51
CA LEU A 62 46.21 62.45 -12.64
C LEU A 62 46.25 60.94 -12.35
N ASN A 63 45.45 60.46 -11.40
CA ASN A 63 45.32 59.02 -11.13
C ASN A 63 44.61 58.28 -12.27
N VAL A 64 43.59 58.88 -12.90
CA VAL A 64 42.90 58.33 -14.07
C VAL A 64 43.82 58.34 -15.30
N GLU A 65 44.58 59.41 -15.53
CA GLU A 65 45.59 59.46 -16.60
C GLU A 65 46.69 58.42 -16.41
N LYS A 66 47.23 58.26 -15.19
CA LYS A 66 48.22 57.20 -14.91
C LYS A 66 47.63 55.81 -15.19
N ARG A 67 46.44 55.51 -14.69
CA ARG A 67 45.74 54.23 -14.95
C ARG A 67 45.46 54.01 -16.43
N ARG A 68 45.09 55.06 -17.17
CA ARG A 68 44.88 55.01 -18.63
C ARG A 68 46.17 54.70 -19.37
N LYS A 69 47.27 55.39 -19.05
CA LYS A 69 48.60 55.12 -19.63
C LYS A 69 49.05 53.67 -19.35
N GLN A 70 48.97 53.22 -18.11
CA GLN A 70 49.30 51.83 -17.74
C GLN A 70 48.41 50.81 -18.47
N LYS A 71 47.11 51.06 -18.60
CA LYS A 71 46.21 50.19 -19.39
C LYS A 71 46.61 50.15 -20.88
N THR A 72 46.89 51.30 -21.49
CA THR A 72 47.32 51.37 -22.89
C THR A 72 48.69 50.70 -23.10
N ALA A 73 49.65 50.86 -22.18
CA ALA A 73 50.93 50.16 -22.21
C ALA A 73 50.75 48.63 -22.18
N ARG A 74 49.93 48.10 -21.26
CA ARG A 74 49.59 46.67 -21.19
C ARG A 74 48.94 46.17 -22.49
N GLU A 75 47.99 46.92 -23.05
CA GLU A 75 47.34 46.58 -24.32
C GLU A 75 48.32 46.64 -25.51
N ASN A 76 49.25 47.58 -25.52
CA ASN A 76 50.29 47.72 -26.55
C ASN A 76 51.30 46.56 -26.48
N PHE A 77 51.72 46.18 -25.27
CA PHE A 77 52.59 45.03 -25.02
C PHE A 77 51.95 43.71 -25.48
N LEU A 78 50.68 43.48 -25.17
CA LEU A 78 49.95 42.30 -25.65
C LEU A 78 49.77 42.30 -27.18
N LYS A 79 49.56 43.47 -27.82
CA LYS A 79 49.54 43.61 -29.29
C LYS A 79 50.93 43.44 -29.93
N LEU A 80 52.01 43.73 -29.20
CA LEU A 80 53.39 43.48 -29.64
C LEU A 80 53.67 41.97 -29.66
N LEU A 81 53.30 41.24 -28.60
CA LEU A 81 53.41 39.78 -28.57
C LEU A 81 52.53 39.11 -29.64
N ALA A 82 51.26 39.52 -29.75
CA ALA A 82 50.31 38.95 -30.72
C ALA A 82 50.54 39.39 -32.19
N GLY A 83 51.47 40.33 -32.43
CA GLY A 83 51.87 40.77 -33.77
C GLY A 83 53.17 40.15 -34.27
N ASN A 84 53.72 39.16 -33.57
CA ASN A 84 54.98 38.50 -33.93
C ASN A 84 54.77 36.97 -34.00
N ASP A 85 54.69 36.44 -35.23
CA ASP A 85 54.42 35.02 -35.52
C ASP A 85 55.47 34.04 -34.94
N ARG A 86 56.61 34.54 -34.44
CA ARG A 86 57.62 33.74 -33.74
C ARG A 86 57.29 33.49 -32.26
N VAL A 87 56.32 34.22 -31.70
CA VAL A 87 55.83 34.00 -30.33
C VAL A 87 54.75 32.92 -30.36
N THR A 88 55.05 31.76 -29.80
CA THR A 88 54.20 30.57 -29.79
C THR A 88 53.87 30.15 -28.36
N SER A 89 52.93 29.21 -28.18
CA SER A 89 52.62 28.62 -26.85
C SER A 89 53.79 27.90 -26.15
N GLN A 90 54.94 27.74 -26.81
CA GLN A 90 56.16 27.13 -26.25
C GLN A 90 57.32 28.12 -26.00
N THR A 91 57.20 29.37 -26.48
CA THR A 91 58.22 30.42 -26.32
C THR A 91 58.43 30.74 -24.83
N ARG A 92 59.68 30.91 -24.42
CA ARG A 92 60.09 31.19 -23.04
C ARG A 92 60.43 32.67 -22.85
N TRP A 93 60.44 33.12 -21.59
CA TRP A 93 60.79 34.50 -21.26
C TRP A 93 62.21 34.89 -21.70
N GLY A 94 63.17 33.97 -21.60
CA GLY A 94 64.54 34.21 -22.07
C GLY A 94 64.62 34.44 -23.58
N ASP A 95 63.77 33.76 -24.35
CA ASP A 95 63.74 33.86 -25.81
C ASP A 95 63.23 35.24 -26.26
N LEU A 96 62.29 35.85 -25.53
CA LEU A 96 61.82 37.22 -25.79
C LEU A 96 62.90 38.30 -25.66
N LEU A 97 63.94 38.03 -24.86
CA LEU A 97 65.03 38.97 -24.60
C LEU A 97 66.11 38.94 -25.70
N ASP A 98 66.02 38.01 -26.66
CA ASP A 98 66.88 37.99 -27.84
C ASP A 98 66.49 39.13 -28.80
N GLU A 99 67.48 39.97 -29.12
CA GLU A 99 67.34 41.05 -30.10
C GLU A 99 66.95 40.52 -31.49
N SER A 100 67.21 39.24 -31.80
CA SER A 100 66.79 38.59 -33.05
C SER A 100 65.26 38.54 -33.25
N LEU A 101 64.46 38.68 -32.18
CA LEU A 101 63.00 38.81 -32.25
C LEU A 101 62.52 40.26 -32.42
N GLY A 102 63.39 41.26 -32.25
CA GLY A 102 63.06 42.69 -32.38
C GLY A 102 62.13 43.25 -31.28
N LEU A 103 61.74 42.45 -30.30
CA LEU A 103 60.74 42.82 -29.29
C LEU A 103 61.28 43.84 -28.29
N VAL A 104 62.48 43.62 -27.75
CA VAL A 104 63.14 44.53 -26.77
C VAL A 104 63.40 45.92 -27.35
N THR A 105 63.62 46.00 -28.66
CA THR A 105 63.87 47.25 -29.39
C THR A 105 62.61 48.07 -29.67
N ASP A 106 61.42 47.48 -29.64
CA ASP A 106 60.15 48.16 -29.90
C ASP A 106 59.75 49.09 -28.74
N ASP A 107 59.19 50.26 -29.04
CA ASP A 107 58.79 51.20 -27.98
C ASP A 107 57.64 50.69 -27.11
N ARG A 108 56.79 49.80 -27.63
CA ARG A 108 55.70 49.14 -26.88
C ARG A 108 56.22 48.15 -25.82
N TRP A 109 57.48 47.72 -25.90
CA TRP A 109 58.15 46.96 -24.84
C TRP A 109 58.59 47.87 -23.68
N LYS A 110 58.95 49.12 -24.01
CA LYS A 110 59.44 50.15 -23.08
C LYS A 110 58.27 50.89 -22.39
N ASP A 111 57.11 50.99 -23.06
CA ASP A 111 55.83 51.50 -22.54
C ASP A 111 55.44 50.89 -21.18
N VAL A 112 55.73 49.60 -20.96
CA VAL A 112 55.62 48.93 -19.66
C VAL A 112 56.96 49.08 -18.95
N GLU A 113 57.04 49.92 -17.92
CA GLU A 113 58.30 50.24 -17.23
C GLU A 113 58.87 49.05 -16.43
N ASP A 114 58.00 48.31 -15.74
CA ASP A 114 58.35 47.26 -14.77
C ASP A 114 58.57 45.89 -15.45
N ASP A 115 59.74 45.29 -15.23
CA ASP A 115 60.08 43.98 -15.82
C ASP A 115 59.29 42.82 -15.21
N THR A 116 58.81 42.95 -13.97
CA THR A 116 57.90 41.96 -13.38
C THR A 116 56.53 42.03 -14.03
N GLU A 117 56.04 43.24 -14.34
CA GLU A 117 54.80 43.44 -15.08
C GLU A 117 54.89 42.87 -16.52
N ARG A 118 56.02 43.05 -17.22
CA ARG A 118 56.24 42.41 -18.53
C ARG A 118 56.21 40.87 -18.44
N ARG A 119 56.85 40.29 -17.43
CA ARG A 119 56.88 38.83 -17.20
C ARG A 119 55.49 38.26 -16.92
N ASP A 120 54.71 38.92 -16.07
CA ASP A 120 53.36 38.48 -15.72
C ASP A 120 52.41 38.59 -16.92
N LEU A 121 52.49 39.69 -17.70
CA LEU A 121 51.72 39.84 -18.95
C LEU A 121 52.07 38.74 -19.97
N PHE A 122 53.35 38.44 -20.16
CA PHE A 122 53.82 37.38 -21.05
C PHE A 122 53.38 35.99 -20.56
N SER A 123 53.56 35.69 -19.27
CA SER A 123 53.17 34.40 -18.69
C SER A 123 51.67 34.14 -18.86
N THR A 124 50.84 35.17 -18.65
CA THR A 124 49.40 35.14 -18.91
C THR A 124 49.12 34.88 -20.40
N TYR A 125 49.76 35.64 -21.30
CA TYR A 125 49.56 35.54 -22.75
C TYR A 125 49.92 34.14 -23.30
N ILE A 126 51.04 33.55 -22.87
CA ILE A 126 51.46 32.20 -23.28
C ILE A 126 50.52 31.12 -22.72
N ALA A 127 50.04 31.29 -21.49
CA ALA A 127 49.04 30.39 -20.91
C ALA A 127 47.72 30.44 -21.68
N ASP A 128 47.26 31.63 -22.08
CA ASP A 128 46.05 31.80 -22.90
C ASP A 128 46.23 31.30 -24.34
N LEU A 129 47.37 31.53 -25.01
CA LEU A 129 47.69 30.90 -26.30
C LEU A 129 47.63 29.37 -26.19
N SER A 130 48.36 28.81 -25.23
CA SER A 130 48.42 27.36 -25.00
C SER A 130 47.05 26.77 -24.68
N ARG A 131 46.19 27.52 -23.98
CA ARG A 131 44.79 27.15 -23.72
C ARG A 131 43.95 27.20 -25.00
N ASN A 132 44.04 28.28 -25.78
CA ASN A 132 43.26 28.48 -26.99
C ASN A 132 43.61 27.44 -28.07
N GLU A 133 44.89 27.08 -28.23
CA GLU A 133 45.32 25.98 -29.11
C GLU A 133 44.73 24.62 -28.69
N ARG A 134 44.71 24.33 -27.38
CA ARG A 134 44.11 23.11 -26.82
C ARG A 134 42.59 23.10 -26.99
N GLU A 135 41.93 24.22 -26.76
CA GLU A 135 40.49 24.41 -26.94
C GLU A 135 40.10 24.27 -28.42
N PHE A 136 40.83 24.90 -29.35
CA PHE A 136 40.60 24.77 -30.79
C PHE A 136 40.73 23.33 -31.27
N LYS A 137 41.81 22.63 -30.88
CA LYS A 137 42.00 21.20 -31.21
C LYS A 137 40.88 20.33 -30.61
N ARG A 138 40.39 20.65 -29.41
CA ARG A 138 39.24 19.94 -28.81
C ARG A 138 37.95 20.22 -29.60
N GLN A 139 37.67 21.47 -29.95
CA GLN A 139 36.49 21.85 -30.74
C GLN A 139 36.51 21.22 -32.14
N GLN A 140 37.68 21.13 -32.78
CA GLN A 140 37.86 20.41 -34.04
C GLN A 140 37.57 18.91 -33.87
N ARG A 141 38.14 18.25 -32.86
CA ARG A 141 37.84 16.84 -32.54
C ARG A 141 36.35 16.63 -32.24
N ASP A 142 35.74 17.52 -31.44
CA ASP A 142 34.31 17.50 -31.11
C ASP A 142 33.43 17.64 -32.37
N ALA A 143 33.85 18.44 -33.35
CA ALA A 143 33.17 18.61 -34.63
C ALA A 143 33.33 17.39 -35.56
N HIS A 144 34.56 16.88 -35.72
CA HIS A 144 34.85 15.67 -36.51
C HIS A 144 34.06 14.46 -35.96
N ARG A 145 34.00 14.30 -34.64
CA ARG A 145 33.18 13.27 -33.96
C ARG A 145 31.70 13.41 -34.28
N ARG A 146 31.15 14.64 -34.26
CA ARG A 146 29.73 14.88 -34.59
C ARG A 146 29.41 14.48 -36.02
N THR A 147 30.27 14.84 -36.99
CA THR A 147 30.08 14.47 -38.40
C THR A 147 30.14 12.95 -38.59
N PHE A 148 31.12 12.29 -37.98
CA PHE A 148 31.28 10.83 -38.05
C PHE A 148 30.09 10.07 -37.41
N LEU A 149 29.64 10.49 -36.23
CA LEU A 149 28.46 9.90 -35.57
C LEU A 149 27.15 10.22 -36.33
N ALA A 150 27.03 11.40 -36.93
CA ALA A 150 25.86 11.73 -37.76
C ALA A 150 25.78 10.85 -39.01
N TYR A 151 26.92 10.59 -39.68
CA TYR A 151 27.00 9.65 -40.80
C TYR A 151 26.59 8.24 -40.37
N LEU A 152 27.14 7.72 -39.26
CA LEU A 152 26.82 6.39 -38.74
C LEU A 152 25.36 6.23 -38.30
N ARG A 153 24.70 7.31 -37.87
CA ARG A 153 23.29 7.33 -37.44
C ARG A 153 22.27 7.47 -38.59
N ASP A 154 22.71 7.74 -39.82
CA ASP A 154 21.84 7.92 -40.98
C ASP A 154 22.07 6.82 -42.03
N PRO A 155 21.27 5.72 -42.03
CA PRO A 155 21.40 4.64 -43.00
C PRO A 155 21.27 5.06 -44.47
N ALA A 156 20.71 6.24 -44.77
CA ALA A 156 20.64 6.74 -46.14
C ALA A 156 22.00 7.26 -46.65
N GLN A 157 22.95 7.55 -45.76
CA GLN A 157 24.33 7.94 -46.11
C GLN A 157 25.27 6.73 -46.26
N HIS A 158 24.86 5.54 -45.81
CA HIS A 158 25.67 4.32 -45.87
C HIS A 158 24.86 3.05 -46.23
N PRO A 159 24.03 3.07 -47.30
CA PRO A 159 23.09 1.98 -47.61
C PRO A 159 23.78 0.63 -47.87
N ASP A 160 25.01 0.63 -48.36
CA ASP A 160 25.81 -0.58 -48.64
C ASP A 160 26.47 -1.19 -47.37
N VAL A 161 26.32 -0.55 -46.20
CA VAL A 161 27.06 -0.84 -44.97
C VAL A 161 26.10 -1.08 -43.79
N PRO A 162 25.46 -2.25 -43.67
CA PRO A 162 24.45 -2.51 -42.62
C PRO A 162 25.06 -2.60 -41.21
N VAL A 163 25.30 -1.46 -40.57
CA VAL A 163 25.82 -1.39 -39.19
C VAL A 163 24.76 -1.90 -38.21
N THR A 164 25.02 -3.10 -37.68
CA THR A 164 24.15 -3.83 -36.77
C THR A 164 24.87 -4.02 -35.44
N ILE A 165 24.18 -4.32 -34.35
CA ILE A 165 24.74 -4.50 -32.99
C ILE A 165 25.89 -5.53 -32.90
N ALA A 166 26.00 -6.45 -33.87
CA ALA A 166 27.07 -7.45 -33.99
C ALA A 166 28.25 -7.05 -34.90
N THR A 167 28.14 -5.98 -35.68
CA THR A 167 29.14 -5.50 -36.66
C THR A 167 30.42 -5.02 -35.95
N LYS A 168 31.59 -5.41 -36.46
CA LYS A 168 32.89 -5.01 -35.91
C LYS A 168 33.56 -4.02 -36.83
N LEU A 169 34.25 -3.01 -36.29
CA LEU A 169 34.86 -1.95 -37.13
C LEU A 169 35.73 -2.53 -38.26
N HIS A 170 36.54 -3.57 -38.02
CA HIS A 170 37.43 -4.10 -39.06
C HIS A 170 36.72 -4.73 -40.27
N GLU A 171 35.43 -5.07 -40.16
CA GLU A 171 34.60 -5.63 -41.24
C GLU A 171 34.10 -4.52 -42.18
N VAL A 172 34.10 -3.26 -41.71
CA VAL A 172 33.38 -2.11 -42.28
C VAL A 172 34.26 -0.85 -42.45
N ARG A 173 35.39 -0.77 -41.74
CA ARG A 173 36.30 0.38 -41.66
C ARG A 173 36.67 0.96 -43.03
N ASP A 174 37.04 0.08 -43.96
CA ASP A 174 37.58 0.51 -45.25
C ASP A 174 36.49 1.04 -46.19
N GLN A 175 35.21 0.72 -45.92
CA GLN A 175 34.05 1.33 -46.56
C GLN A 175 33.74 2.70 -45.92
N LEU A 176 33.72 2.79 -44.58
CA LEU A 176 33.52 4.07 -43.87
C LEU A 176 34.56 5.14 -44.23
N LEU A 177 35.84 4.74 -44.31
CA LEU A 177 36.94 5.65 -44.61
C LEU A 177 37.07 6.00 -46.11
N ALA A 178 36.36 5.29 -46.98
CA ALA A 178 36.28 5.60 -48.41
C ALA A 178 35.17 6.62 -48.75
N HIS A 179 34.29 6.96 -47.79
CA HIS A 179 33.24 7.94 -48.01
C HIS A 179 33.79 9.37 -47.95
N GLU A 180 33.46 10.20 -48.95
CA GLU A 180 34.02 11.54 -49.17
C GLU A 180 33.96 12.43 -47.90
N SER A 181 32.81 12.46 -47.22
CA SER A 181 32.60 13.27 -46.01
C SER A 181 33.39 12.81 -44.78
N ILE A 182 33.93 11.59 -44.78
CA ILE A 182 34.80 11.04 -43.72
C ILE A 182 36.26 11.14 -44.13
N GLN A 183 36.57 10.85 -45.40
CA GLN A 183 37.91 10.98 -45.96
C GLN A 183 38.45 12.42 -45.81
N ALA A 184 37.59 13.43 -46.07
CA ALA A 184 37.91 14.84 -45.92
C ALA A 184 38.19 15.32 -44.47
N LEU A 185 37.93 14.48 -43.45
CA LEU A 185 38.20 14.78 -42.04
C LEU A 185 39.56 14.27 -41.55
N GLU A 186 40.30 13.53 -42.38
CA GLU A 186 41.63 12.94 -42.09
C GLU A 186 41.71 12.23 -40.71
N LEU A 187 40.66 11.48 -40.37
CA LEU A 187 40.49 10.92 -39.02
C LEU A 187 41.63 9.97 -38.60
N HIS A 188 42.19 10.22 -37.42
CA HIS A 188 43.19 9.33 -36.84
C HIS A 188 42.55 7.99 -36.39
N ARG A 189 43.27 6.88 -36.59
CA ARG A 189 42.73 5.51 -36.40
C ARG A 189 42.17 5.22 -35.01
N ALA A 190 42.70 5.88 -33.96
CA ALA A 190 42.19 5.73 -32.60
C ALA A 190 40.83 6.42 -32.42
N ASP A 191 40.62 7.60 -33.02
CA ASP A 191 39.36 8.33 -32.97
C ASP A 191 38.24 7.58 -33.68
N VAL A 192 38.52 7.02 -34.86
CA VAL A 192 37.57 6.16 -35.61
C VAL A 192 37.14 4.94 -34.77
N GLN A 193 38.08 4.32 -34.05
CA GLN A 193 37.80 3.20 -33.14
C GLN A 193 37.00 3.65 -31.91
N GLU A 194 37.34 4.80 -31.29
CA GLU A 194 36.63 5.36 -30.14
C GLU A 194 35.15 5.65 -30.49
N TRP A 195 34.92 6.41 -31.56
CA TRP A 195 33.58 6.88 -31.92
C TRP A 195 32.72 5.78 -32.56
N PHE A 196 33.31 4.79 -33.24
CA PHE A 196 32.56 3.61 -33.69
C PHE A 196 32.10 2.76 -32.51
N ASN A 197 32.94 2.53 -31.50
CA ASN A 197 32.52 1.79 -30.31
C ASN A 197 31.43 2.54 -29.54
N GLU A 198 31.54 3.87 -29.44
CA GLU A 198 30.50 4.72 -28.85
C GLU A 198 29.15 4.56 -29.56
N TYR A 199 29.10 4.62 -30.90
CA TYR A 199 27.88 4.36 -31.65
C TYR A 199 27.34 2.94 -31.44
N MET A 200 28.23 1.94 -31.36
CA MET A 200 27.84 0.56 -31.09
C MET A 200 27.31 0.36 -29.66
N ASP A 201 27.74 1.15 -28.68
CA ASP A 201 27.15 1.19 -27.34
C ASP A 201 25.80 1.93 -27.32
N GLU A 202 25.64 3.00 -28.09
CA GLU A 202 24.32 3.63 -28.32
C GLU A 202 23.32 2.63 -28.92
N LEU A 203 23.70 1.89 -29.96
CA LEU A 203 22.85 0.86 -30.58
C LEU A 203 22.49 -0.28 -29.61
N ARG A 204 23.45 -0.73 -28.77
CA ARG A 204 23.18 -1.71 -27.70
C ARG A 204 22.17 -1.17 -26.69
N HIS A 205 22.37 0.06 -26.23
CA HIS A 205 21.49 0.68 -25.25
C HIS A 205 20.07 0.86 -25.78
N ASP A 206 19.91 1.27 -27.04
CA ASP A 206 18.62 1.42 -27.70
C ASP A 206 17.85 0.10 -27.85
N GLU A 207 18.53 -1.02 -28.13
CA GLU A 207 17.87 -2.34 -28.13
C GLU A 207 17.47 -2.76 -26.70
N GLU A 208 18.35 -2.57 -25.72
CA GLU A 208 18.02 -2.85 -24.31
C GLU A 208 16.85 -2.02 -23.80
N LEU A 209 16.76 -0.74 -24.19
CA LEU A 209 15.64 0.14 -23.88
C LEU A 209 14.35 -0.36 -24.54
N LYS A 210 14.33 -0.62 -25.86
CA LYS A 210 13.14 -1.15 -26.56
C LYS A 210 12.64 -2.45 -25.92
N LYS A 211 13.55 -3.39 -25.67
CA LYS A 211 13.30 -4.69 -25.02
C LYS A 211 12.83 -4.55 -23.57
N ARG A 212 13.24 -3.49 -22.86
CA ARG A 212 12.75 -3.13 -21.52
C ARG A 212 11.37 -2.49 -21.58
N GLU A 213 11.09 -1.64 -22.55
CA GLU A 213 9.78 -1.04 -22.78
C GLU A 213 8.75 -2.10 -23.16
N GLU A 214 9.05 -3.00 -24.10
CA GLU A 214 8.20 -4.15 -24.45
C GLU A 214 7.82 -4.98 -23.21
N ARG A 215 8.81 -5.30 -22.35
CA ARG A 215 8.58 -6.01 -21.09
C ARG A 215 7.73 -5.23 -20.10
N LEU A 216 7.84 -3.90 -20.06
CA LEU A 216 6.99 -3.04 -19.23
C LEU A 216 5.57 -2.90 -19.78
N GLN A 217 5.39 -2.84 -21.10
CA GLN A 217 4.07 -2.81 -21.74
C GLN A 217 3.35 -4.15 -21.61
N LEU A 218 4.07 -5.29 -21.67
CA LEU A 218 3.50 -6.60 -21.37
C LEU A 218 3.00 -6.67 -19.92
N ARG A 219 3.85 -6.28 -18.95
CA ARG A 219 3.48 -6.25 -17.53
C ARG A 219 2.30 -5.33 -17.23
N LYS A 220 2.24 -4.14 -17.85
CA LYS A 220 1.07 -3.24 -17.71
C LYS A 220 -0.22 -3.92 -18.16
N ARG A 221 -0.21 -4.63 -19.30
CA ARG A 221 -1.38 -5.40 -19.76
C ARG A 221 -1.72 -6.56 -18.83
N GLU A 222 -0.73 -7.24 -18.27
CA GLU A 222 -0.94 -8.28 -17.23
C GLU A 222 -1.59 -7.67 -15.98
N ASP A 223 -1.08 -6.55 -15.46
CA ASP A 223 -1.60 -5.82 -14.31
C ASP A 223 -3.02 -5.25 -14.56
N GLU A 224 -3.29 -4.70 -15.75
CA GLU A 224 -4.59 -4.18 -16.18
C GLU A 224 -5.64 -5.31 -16.26
N LEU A 225 -5.31 -6.43 -16.89
CA LEU A 225 -6.18 -7.62 -16.96
C LEU A 225 -6.39 -8.25 -15.57
N ALA A 226 -5.34 -8.30 -14.74
CA ALA A 226 -5.43 -8.78 -13.36
C ALA A 226 -6.33 -7.89 -12.50
N ALA A 227 -6.21 -6.56 -12.62
CA ALA A 227 -7.08 -5.61 -11.94
C ALA A 227 -8.54 -5.71 -12.40
N ALA A 228 -8.78 -5.87 -13.70
CA ALA A 228 -10.12 -6.04 -14.26
C ALA A 228 -10.78 -7.36 -13.80
N PHE A 229 -10.04 -8.48 -13.83
CA PHE A 229 -10.54 -9.77 -13.31
C PHE A 229 -10.80 -9.71 -11.80
N LYS A 230 -9.92 -9.07 -11.03
CA LYS A 230 -10.12 -8.84 -9.59
C LYS A 230 -11.35 -7.97 -9.29
N ALA A 231 -11.58 -6.92 -10.07
CA ALA A 231 -12.77 -6.07 -9.93
C ALA A 231 -14.06 -6.86 -10.20
N PHE A 232 -14.05 -7.72 -11.23
CA PHE A 232 -15.15 -8.66 -11.49
C PHE A 232 -15.38 -9.64 -10.32
N LEU A 233 -14.33 -10.24 -9.74
CA LEU A 233 -14.49 -11.09 -8.56
C LEU A 233 -15.08 -10.34 -7.35
N LEU A 234 -14.71 -9.07 -7.14
CA LEU A 234 -15.29 -8.24 -6.08
C LEU A 234 -16.77 -7.89 -6.35
N GLN A 235 -17.19 -7.79 -7.61
CA GLN A 235 -18.61 -7.68 -7.97
C GLN A 235 -19.38 -8.98 -7.71
N GLU A 236 -18.78 -10.15 -7.97
CA GLU A 236 -19.36 -11.45 -7.63
C GLU A 236 -19.54 -11.65 -6.10
N VAL A 237 -18.60 -11.11 -5.30
CA VAL A 237 -18.73 -11.04 -3.83
C VAL A 237 -19.88 -10.12 -3.43
N ALA A 238 -19.94 -8.90 -3.97
CA ALA A 238 -20.99 -7.93 -3.64
C ALA A 238 -22.39 -8.46 -4.03
N ALA A 239 -22.49 -9.20 -5.14
CA ALA A 239 -23.68 -9.91 -5.57
C ALA A 239 -23.99 -11.19 -4.77
N LYS A 240 -23.20 -11.52 -3.74
CA LYS A 240 -23.29 -12.73 -2.90
C LYS A 240 -23.22 -14.06 -3.67
N ARG A 241 -22.69 -14.04 -4.90
CA ARG A 241 -22.46 -15.24 -5.74
C ARG A 241 -21.13 -15.91 -5.40
N LEU A 242 -20.11 -15.13 -5.04
CA LEU A 242 -18.92 -15.63 -4.38
C LEU A 242 -19.09 -15.54 -2.85
N THR A 243 -18.89 -16.65 -2.15
CA THR A 243 -18.99 -16.78 -0.70
C THR A 243 -17.72 -17.42 -0.15
N THR A 244 -17.47 -17.34 1.15
CA THR A 244 -16.26 -17.93 1.76
C THR A 244 -16.20 -19.46 1.68
N ALA A 245 -17.30 -20.13 1.34
CA ALA A 245 -17.34 -21.57 1.04
C ALA A 245 -17.01 -21.91 -0.43
N SER A 246 -17.12 -20.95 -1.35
CA SER A 246 -16.97 -21.14 -2.81
C SER A 246 -15.53 -21.52 -3.17
N ARG A 247 -15.35 -22.58 -3.98
CA ARG A 247 -14.01 -23.02 -4.42
C ARG A 247 -13.72 -22.71 -5.88
N TRP A 248 -12.44 -22.54 -6.20
CA TRP A 248 -11.95 -22.27 -7.56
C TRP A 248 -12.57 -23.19 -8.63
N ARG A 249 -12.61 -24.51 -8.38
CA ARG A 249 -13.20 -25.50 -9.31
C ARG A 249 -14.72 -25.39 -9.49
N GLU A 250 -15.44 -24.81 -8.53
CA GLU A 250 -16.89 -24.65 -8.59
C GLU A 250 -17.25 -23.35 -9.34
N CYS A 251 -16.44 -22.31 -9.22
CA CYS A 251 -16.66 -21.02 -9.89
C CYS A 251 -16.03 -20.91 -11.30
N TRP A 252 -14.97 -21.67 -11.59
CA TRP A 252 -14.24 -21.69 -12.87
C TRP A 252 -15.15 -21.71 -14.11
N ALA A 253 -16.19 -22.54 -14.09
CA ALA A 253 -17.10 -22.70 -15.23
C ALA A 253 -17.88 -21.42 -15.59
N GLY A 254 -18.12 -20.53 -14.62
CA GLY A 254 -18.70 -19.20 -14.87
C GLY A 254 -17.66 -18.18 -15.37
N TYR A 255 -16.36 -18.41 -15.08
CA TYR A 255 -15.29 -17.48 -15.45
C TYR A 255 -14.82 -17.64 -16.90
N GLU A 256 -14.96 -18.83 -17.50
CA GLU A 256 -14.68 -19.05 -18.92
C GLU A 256 -15.60 -18.25 -19.87
N ALA A 257 -16.71 -17.70 -19.37
CA ALA A 257 -17.54 -16.74 -20.11
C ALA A 257 -17.02 -15.29 -20.08
N ASN A 258 -16.03 -14.97 -19.23
CA ASN A 258 -15.48 -13.62 -19.08
C ASN A 258 -14.25 -13.41 -19.99
N ALA A 259 -14.30 -12.37 -20.84
CA ALA A 259 -13.22 -12.03 -21.76
C ALA A 259 -11.89 -11.74 -21.05
N THR A 260 -11.89 -10.99 -19.94
CA THR A 260 -10.65 -10.60 -19.24
C THR A 260 -9.94 -11.81 -18.64
N TYR A 261 -10.70 -12.77 -18.11
CA TYR A 261 -10.21 -14.06 -17.66
C TYR A 261 -9.63 -14.88 -18.81
N CYS A 262 -10.33 -14.96 -19.94
CA CYS A 262 -9.89 -15.71 -21.12
C CYS A 262 -8.67 -15.08 -21.82
N GLU A 263 -8.41 -13.78 -21.64
CA GLU A 263 -7.17 -13.13 -22.08
C GLU A 263 -6.03 -13.35 -21.08
N LEU A 264 -6.28 -13.13 -19.78
CA LEU A 264 -5.29 -13.36 -18.72
C LEU A 264 -4.79 -14.81 -18.71
N LYS A 265 -5.69 -15.79 -18.92
CA LYS A 265 -5.38 -17.23 -19.06
C LYS A 265 -4.47 -17.56 -20.26
N LYS A 266 -4.44 -16.72 -21.32
CA LYS A 266 -3.53 -16.87 -22.47
C LYS A 266 -2.13 -16.32 -22.17
N LEU A 267 -2.02 -15.25 -21.38
CA LEU A 267 -0.74 -14.66 -20.99
C LEU A 267 -0.08 -15.46 -19.85
N HIS A 268 -0.83 -15.71 -18.77
CA HIS A 268 -0.33 -16.47 -17.62
C HIS A 268 -1.41 -17.37 -17.01
N SER A 269 -1.28 -18.68 -17.22
CA SER A 269 -2.29 -19.68 -16.81
C SER A 269 -2.49 -19.83 -15.29
N GLY A 270 -1.50 -19.41 -14.48
CA GLY A 270 -1.61 -19.39 -13.01
C GLY A 270 -2.34 -18.16 -12.45
N MET A 271 -2.13 -16.98 -13.05
CA MET A 271 -2.49 -15.69 -12.45
C MET A 271 -3.98 -15.54 -12.11
N PRO A 272 -4.94 -16.02 -12.92
CA PRO A 272 -6.36 -16.01 -12.54
C PRO A 272 -6.66 -16.73 -11.23
N ARG A 273 -5.96 -17.84 -10.94
CA ARG A 273 -6.13 -18.58 -9.68
C ARG A 273 -5.54 -17.80 -8.51
N ASP A 274 -4.35 -17.24 -8.69
CA ASP A 274 -3.64 -16.52 -7.61
C ASP A 274 -4.39 -15.23 -7.22
N ILE A 275 -5.02 -14.56 -8.20
CA ILE A 275 -5.94 -13.43 -7.96
C ILE A 275 -7.18 -13.88 -7.19
N PHE A 276 -7.77 -15.03 -7.55
CA PHE A 276 -8.95 -15.57 -6.87
C PHE A 276 -8.64 -15.95 -5.42
N GLU A 277 -7.54 -16.67 -5.18
CA GLU A 277 -7.12 -17.05 -3.82
C GLU A 277 -6.79 -15.78 -3.00
N GLY A 278 -6.07 -14.81 -3.58
CA GLY A 278 -5.84 -13.49 -2.97
C GLY A 278 -7.06 -12.56 -2.82
N VAL A 279 -8.23 -12.94 -3.35
CA VAL A 279 -9.54 -12.33 -3.03
C VAL A 279 -10.22 -13.14 -1.92
N MET A 280 -10.26 -14.47 -2.03
CA MET A 280 -10.86 -15.37 -1.03
C MET A 280 -10.21 -15.22 0.35
N ASP A 281 -8.88 -15.13 0.42
CA ASP A 281 -8.14 -14.91 1.68
C ASP A 281 -8.59 -13.62 2.37
N ARG A 282 -8.81 -12.53 1.61
CA ARG A 282 -9.31 -11.26 2.14
C ARG A 282 -10.73 -11.37 2.71
N LEU A 283 -11.57 -12.24 2.14
CA LEU A 283 -12.91 -12.51 2.68
C LEU A 283 -12.84 -13.36 3.95
N HIS A 284 -11.90 -14.30 4.02
CA HIS A 284 -11.65 -15.12 5.21
C HIS A 284 -11.10 -14.28 6.37
N ASP A 285 -10.14 -13.38 6.09
CA ASP A 285 -9.63 -12.43 7.08
C ASP A 285 -10.69 -11.39 7.48
N ALA A 286 -11.50 -10.86 6.55
CA ALA A 286 -12.61 -9.98 6.91
C ALA A 286 -13.60 -10.66 7.88
N LEU A 287 -14.06 -11.89 7.58
CA LEU A 287 -14.93 -12.64 8.50
C LEU A 287 -14.24 -13.00 9.84
N ARG A 288 -12.91 -13.16 9.84
CA ARG A 288 -12.12 -13.40 11.06
C ARG A 288 -12.08 -12.16 11.94
N ASP A 289 -11.92 -10.99 11.34
CA ASP A 289 -11.89 -9.70 12.02
C ASP A 289 -13.28 -9.28 12.53
N GLU A 290 -14.34 -9.44 11.72
CA GLU A 290 -15.73 -9.30 12.18
C GLU A 290 -16.00 -10.18 13.43
N ARG A 291 -15.61 -11.46 13.37
CA ARG A 291 -15.72 -12.41 14.49
C ARG A 291 -14.77 -12.10 15.65
N SER A 292 -13.80 -11.20 15.48
CA SER A 292 -12.93 -10.69 16.55
C SER A 292 -13.57 -9.47 17.21
N TRP A 293 -14.01 -8.49 16.43
CA TRP A 293 -14.72 -7.30 16.90
C TRP A 293 -16.03 -7.67 17.62
N LEU A 294 -16.81 -8.62 17.09
CA LEU A 294 -18.01 -9.13 17.76
C LEU A 294 -17.72 -9.71 19.15
N LYS A 295 -16.65 -10.50 19.31
CA LYS A 295 -16.26 -11.03 20.63
C LYS A 295 -15.88 -9.92 21.60
N HIS A 296 -15.19 -8.88 21.13
CA HIS A 296 -14.83 -7.73 21.94
C HIS A 296 -16.07 -6.93 22.38
N VAL A 297 -17.03 -6.71 21.49
CA VAL A 297 -18.33 -6.07 21.81
C VAL A 297 -19.10 -6.92 22.84
N VAL A 298 -19.28 -8.21 22.59
CA VAL A 298 -19.99 -9.14 23.50
C VAL A 298 -19.34 -9.18 24.89
N ALA A 299 -18.01 -9.17 24.95
CA ALA A 299 -17.27 -9.12 26.22
C ALA A 299 -17.45 -7.78 26.97
N ARG A 300 -17.33 -6.64 26.27
CA ARG A 300 -17.50 -5.29 26.87
C ARG A 300 -18.96 -4.94 27.18
N ALA A 301 -19.92 -5.71 26.64
CA ALA A 301 -21.35 -5.64 26.96
C ALA A 301 -21.82 -6.66 28.00
N GLU A 302 -20.96 -7.60 28.42
CA GLU A 302 -21.27 -8.67 29.39
C GLU A 302 -22.53 -9.51 29.06
N PHE A 303 -22.90 -9.61 27.77
CA PHE A 303 -24.16 -10.23 27.37
C PHE A 303 -24.13 -11.77 27.49
N VAL A 304 -24.88 -12.30 28.45
CA VAL A 304 -25.10 -13.75 28.60
C VAL A 304 -26.32 -14.17 27.78
N VAL A 305 -26.07 -14.91 26.70
CA VAL A 305 -27.12 -15.57 25.90
C VAL A 305 -27.87 -16.57 26.78
N LYS A 306 -29.20 -16.54 26.75
CA LYS A 306 -30.10 -17.48 27.46
C LYS A 306 -30.98 -18.24 26.46
N TYR A 307 -31.62 -19.31 26.92
CA TYR A 307 -32.56 -20.12 26.14
C TYR A 307 -33.79 -19.34 25.63
N ASN A 308 -34.05 -18.14 26.16
CA ASN A 308 -35.13 -17.23 25.75
C ASN A 308 -34.62 -15.90 25.14
N SER A 309 -33.31 -15.74 24.90
CA SER A 309 -32.78 -14.56 24.22
C SER A 309 -33.16 -14.55 22.73
N THR A 310 -33.60 -13.39 22.23
CA THR A 310 -33.81 -13.14 20.79
C THR A 310 -32.69 -12.27 20.22
N LEU A 311 -32.56 -12.23 18.88
CA LEU A 311 -31.57 -11.39 18.20
C LEU A 311 -31.80 -9.90 18.51
N SER A 312 -33.05 -9.44 18.46
CA SER A 312 -33.44 -8.04 18.74
C SER A 312 -33.06 -7.61 20.17
N LEU A 313 -33.25 -8.49 21.17
CA LEU A 313 -32.82 -8.24 22.56
C LEU A 313 -31.29 -8.18 22.69
N PHE A 314 -30.55 -8.98 21.91
CA PHE A 314 -29.09 -8.90 21.85
C PHE A 314 -28.62 -7.57 21.24
N LEU A 315 -29.20 -7.16 20.10
CA LEU A 315 -28.88 -5.90 19.42
C LEU A 315 -29.16 -4.69 20.33
N GLN A 316 -30.32 -4.64 20.99
CA GLN A 316 -30.66 -3.61 21.97
C GLN A 316 -29.65 -3.53 23.13
N HIS A 317 -29.17 -4.67 23.62
CA HIS A 317 -28.20 -4.70 24.73
C HIS A 317 -26.79 -4.27 24.30
N ILE A 318 -26.36 -4.56 23.06
CA ILE A 318 -25.05 -4.10 22.56
C ILE A 318 -25.07 -2.68 22.00
N HIS A 319 -26.23 -2.13 21.63
CA HIS A 319 -26.37 -0.81 20.97
C HIS A 319 -25.51 0.27 21.62
N ASP A 320 -25.62 0.45 22.93
CA ASP A 320 -24.89 1.47 23.69
C ASP A 320 -23.38 1.23 23.77
N THR A 321 -22.92 -0.02 23.65
CA THR A 321 -21.48 -0.34 23.63
C THR A 321 -20.90 -0.17 22.24
N VAL A 322 -21.66 -0.52 21.19
CA VAL A 322 -21.32 -0.29 19.78
C VAL A 322 -21.28 1.20 19.47
N ALA A 323 -22.26 1.99 19.92
CA ALA A 323 -22.29 3.44 19.76
C ALA A 323 -21.07 4.11 20.41
N LYS A 324 -20.69 3.70 21.63
CA LYS A 324 -19.48 4.21 22.30
C LYS A 324 -18.20 3.80 21.57
N LEU A 325 -18.08 2.53 21.14
CA LEU A 325 -16.93 2.02 20.37
C LEU A 325 -16.83 2.61 18.96
N GLY A 326 -17.90 3.19 18.40
CA GLY A 326 -17.91 3.92 17.14
C GLY A 326 -17.56 5.40 17.25
N LEU A 327 -17.57 5.97 18.47
CA LEU A 327 -17.26 7.37 18.77
C LEU A 327 -15.83 7.57 19.33
N GLU A 328 -15.05 6.50 19.48
CA GLU A 328 -13.67 6.53 20.02
C GLU A 328 -12.60 6.95 18.96
N ASP A 329 -12.97 7.21 17.69
CA ASP A 329 -12.05 7.46 16.55
C ASP A 329 -12.32 8.80 15.78
N GLU A 330 -11.30 9.32 15.08
CA GLU A 330 -11.23 10.66 14.45
C GLU A 330 -12.34 11.04 13.43
N PRO A 331 -12.97 12.23 13.54
CA PRO A 331 -14.04 12.70 12.64
C PRO A 331 -13.49 13.30 11.33
N GLY A 332 -13.30 12.46 10.30
CA GLY A 332 -13.00 12.94 8.95
C GLY A 332 -12.35 11.91 8.01
N ALA A 333 -11.93 10.75 8.53
CA ALA A 333 -11.35 9.67 7.74
C ALA A 333 -12.40 8.89 6.93
N VAL A 334 -11.96 8.16 5.90
CA VAL A 334 -12.79 7.18 5.17
C VAL A 334 -13.26 6.10 6.15
N PRO A 335 -14.56 5.71 6.18
CA PRO A 335 -15.06 4.72 7.11
C PRO A 335 -14.27 3.41 7.04
N THR A 336 -13.64 3.05 8.17
CA THR A 336 -12.86 1.81 8.26
C THR A 336 -13.78 0.59 8.21
N PRO A 337 -13.28 -0.60 7.81
CA PRO A 337 -14.09 -1.83 7.84
C PRO A 337 -14.71 -2.12 9.21
N ARG A 338 -13.99 -1.78 10.29
CA ARG A 338 -14.45 -1.86 11.69
C ARG A 338 -15.62 -0.91 11.99
N GLN A 339 -15.55 0.34 11.53
CA GLN A 339 -16.63 1.32 11.68
C GLN A 339 -17.87 0.92 10.86
N SER A 340 -17.69 0.42 9.64
CA SER A 340 -18.78 -0.12 8.80
C SER A 340 -19.47 -1.33 9.47
N PHE A 341 -18.68 -2.25 10.03
CA PHE A 341 -19.20 -3.38 10.82
C PHE A 341 -19.99 -2.90 12.05
N PHE A 342 -19.48 -1.92 12.81
CA PHE A 342 -20.22 -1.36 13.95
C PHE A 342 -21.48 -0.61 13.53
N ALA A 343 -21.47 0.15 12.44
CA ALA A 343 -22.68 0.80 11.92
C ALA A 343 -23.77 -0.23 11.53
N SER A 344 -23.37 -1.34 10.89
CA SER A 344 -24.30 -2.43 10.52
C SER A 344 -24.81 -3.27 11.71
N LEU A 345 -24.36 -3.00 12.94
CA LEU A 345 -24.92 -3.57 14.17
C LEU A 345 -25.98 -2.66 14.84
N LEU A 346 -26.17 -1.43 14.36
CA LEU A 346 -27.13 -0.48 14.93
C LEU A 346 -28.55 -0.63 14.35
N ASP A 347 -28.69 -1.21 13.16
CA ASP A 347 -29.99 -1.51 12.51
C ASP A 347 -30.15 -3.02 12.28
N GLU A 348 -31.25 -3.58 12.81
CA GLU A 348 -31.63 -4.99 12.69
C GLU A 348 -31.78 -5.46 11.22
N ALA A 349 -32.07 -4.56 10.29
CA ALA A 349 -32.11 -4.85 8.85
C ALA A 349 -30.73 -5.01 8.20
N THR A 350 -29.66 -4.53 8.84
CA THR A 350 -28.29 -4.47 8.26
C THR A 350 -27.32 -5.51 8.83
N VAL A 351 -27.74 -6.26 9.85
CA VAL A 351 -26.88 -7.15 10.65
C VAL A 351 -26.06 -8.13 9.78
N PRO A 352 -24.72 -8.14 9.91
CA PRO A 352 -23.87 -9.06 9.16
C PRO A 352 -24.23 -10.55 9.41
N PRO A 353 -24.28 -11.40 8.36
CA PRO A 353 -24.61 -12.81 8.52
C PRO A 353 -23.73 -13.56 9.53
N SER A 354 -22.46 -13.16 9.65
CA SER A 354 -21.49 -13.66 10.64
C SER A 354 -21.93 -13.49 12.10
N VAL A 355 -22.70 -12.43 12.38
CA VAL A 355 -23.28 -12.11 13.70
C VAL A 355 -24.53 -12.96 13.94
N VAL A 356 -25.38 -13.12 12.92
CA VAL A 356 -26.58 -13.97 12.97
C VAL A 356 -26.20 -15.44 13.18
N GLU A 357 -25.21 -15.96 12.42
CA GLU A 357 -24.62 -17.28 12.62
C GLU A 357 -24.07 -17.47 14.04
N TRP A 358 -23.32 -16.47 14.54
CA TRP A 358 -22.76 -16.52 15.88
C TRP A 358 -23.85 -16.57 16.95
N PHE A 359 -24.87 -15.72 16.84
CA PHE A 359 -25.97 -15.66 17.80
C PHE A 359 -26.79 -16.96 17.79
N GLN A 360 -27.17 -17.46 16.60
CA GLN A 360 -27.87 -18.74 16.46
C GLN A 360 -27.04 -19.90 17.03
N GLY A 361 -25.74 -19.94 16.74
CA GLY A 361 -24.81 -20.95 17.26
C GLY A 361 -24.53 -20.84 18.76
N ALA A 362 -24.69 -19.67 19.38
CA ALA A 362 -24.62 -19.48 20.82
C ALA A 362 -25.93 -19.88 21.50
N HIS A 363 -27.07 -19.41 20.98
CA HIS A 363 -28.41 -19.72 21.49
C HIS A 363 -28.72 -21.22 21.38
N ALA A 364 -28.37 -21.89 20.28
CA ALA A 364 -28.55 -23.33 20.14
C ALA A 364 -27.77 -24.14 21.20
N ARG A 365 -26.54 -23.74 21.53
CA ARG A 365 -25.76 -24.39 22.61
C ARG A 365 -26.38 -24.18 23.98
N GLU A 366 -26.96 -23.02 24.25
CA GLU A 366 -27.61 -22.75 25.53
C GLU A 366 -29.00 -23.40 25.62
N LEU A 367 -29.72 -23.52 24.50
CA LEU A 367 -30.93 -24.33 24.41
C LEU A 367 -30.64 -25.82 24.62
N GLU A 368 -29.55 -26.36 24.06
CA GLU A 368 -29.07 -27.72 24.36
C GLU A 368 -28.72 -27.88 25.84
N ARG A 369 -28.06 -26.90 26.46
CA ARG A 369 -27.74 -26.92 27.91
C ARG A 369 -29.00 -26.93 28.75
N TYR A 370 -29.95 -26.05 28.46
CA TYR A 370 -31.25 -26.02 29.12
C TYR A 370 -32.00 -27.36 28.97
N GLN A 371 -32.06 -27.94 27.76
CA GLN A 371 -32.66 -29.24 27.51
C GLN A 371 -31.96 -30.38 28.26
N ARG A 372 -30.62 -30.35 28.38
CA ARG A 372 -29.88 -31.35 29.18
C ARG A 372 -30.22 -31.22 30.66
N MET A 373 -30.14 -30.01 31.23
CA MET A 373 -30.48 -29.72 32.63
C MET A 373 -31.92 -30.13 32.95
N GLU A 374 -32.87 -29.81 32.06
CA GLU A 374 -34.28 -30.21 32.21
C GLU A 374 -34.45 -31.73 32.09
N SER A 375 -33.73 -32.40 31.18
CA SER A 375 -33.76 -33.88 31.10
C SER A 375 -33.15 -34.55 32.35
N GLU A 376 -32.18 -33.92 33.00
CA GLU A 376 -31.60 -34.39 34.26
C GLU A 376 -32.53 -34.11 35.44
N ARG A 377 -33.23 -32.96 35.43
CA ARG A 377 -34.31 -32.65 36.39
C ARG A 377 -35.46 -33.65 36.27
N ILE A 378 -35.88 -33.98 35.05
CA ILE A 378 -36.91 -35.01 34.78
C ILE A 378 -36.44 -36.37 35.30
N LYS A 379 -35.22 -36.82 34.98
CA LYS A 379 -34.68 -38.09 35.51
C LYS A 379 -34.55 -38.12 37.04
N LYS A 380 -34.22 -36.99 37.69
CA LYS A 380 -34.25 -36.87 39.15
C LYS A 380 -35.66 -37.05 39.71
N VAL A 381 -36.68 -36.47 39.06
CA VAL A 381 -38.10 -36.66 39.43
C VAL A 381 -38.56 -38.09 39.15
N GLU A 382 -38.20 -38.68 38.01
CA GLU A 382 -38.53 -40.07 37.66
C GLU A 382 -37.92 -41.06 38.67
N ALA A 383 -36.63 -40.92 39.00
CA ALA A 383 -35.98 -41.75 40.02
C ALA A 383 -36.57 -41.54 41.44
N PHE A 384 -37.15 -40.38 41.71
CA PHE A 384 -37.90 -40.12 42.95
C PHE A 384 -39.28 -40.77 42.92
N GLU A 385 -40.03 -40.70 41.82
CA GLU A 385 -41.29 -41.42 41.65
C GLU A 385 -41.13 -42.95 41.63
N GLU A 386 -40.06 -43.47 41.02
CA GLU A 386 -39.68 -44.89 41.09
C GLU A 386 -39.44 -45.34 42.53
N MET A 387 -38.70 -44.54 43.31
CA MET A 387 -38.53 -44.81 44.74
C MET A 387 -39.88 -44.77 45.47
N LEU A 388 -40.74 -43.78 45.24
CA LEU A 388 -42.07 -43.72 45.86
C LEU A 388 -42.97 -44.92 45.51
N MET A 389 -42.81 -45.52 44.32
CA MET A 389 -43.50 -46.77 43.96
C MET A 389 -43.09 -47.98 44.81
N GLU A 390 -41.91 -47.98 45.45
CA GLU A 390 -41.49 -49.05 46.37
C GLU A 390 -42.20 -48.98 47.73
N TYR A 391 -42.48 -47.77 48.24
CA TYR A 391 -43.04 -47.54 49.58
C TYR A 391 -44.57 -47.39 49.56
N TYR A 392 -45.13 -46.68 48.58
CA TYR A 392 -46.52 -46.20 48.61
C TYR A 392 -47.34 -46.77 47.44
N PHE A 393 -47.67 -48.06 47.49
CA PHE A 393 -48.30 -48.78 46.38
C PHE A 393 -49.70 -49.35 46.67
N ARG A 394 -50.23 -49.17 47.88
CA ARG A 394 -51.54 -49.69 48.33
C ARG A 394 -52.55 -48.57 48.58
N SER A 395 -53.84 -48.92 48.66
CA SER A 395 -54.94 -48.04 49.07
C SER A 395 -54.65 -47.28 50.37
N ASP A 396 -54.04 -47.98 51.32
CA ASP A 396 -53.96 -47.56 52.72
C ASP A 396 -52.93 -46.44 52.94
N HIS A 397 -52.07 -46.21 51.95
CA HIS A 397 -51.10 -45.09 51.94
C HIS A 397 -51.68 -43.79 51.39
N LEU A 398 -52.91 -43.79 50.82
CA LEU A 398 -53.53 -42.58 50.25
C LEU A 398 -53.84 -41.50 51.31
N THR A 399 -53.76 -41.85 52.60
CA THR A 399 -53.90 -40.94 53.74
C THR A 399 -52.56 -40.51 54.36
N THR A 400 -51.43 -41.04 53.90
CA THR A 400 -50.09 -40.68 54.41
C THR A 400 -49.77 -39.22 54.09
N SER A 401 -49.46 -38.42 55.11
CA SER A 401 -49.08 -37.02 54.92
C SER A 401 -47.64 -36.89 54.40
N TRP A 402 -47.33 -35.75 53.79
CA TRP A 402 -45.97 -35.48 53.32
C TRP A 402 -44.93 -35.55 54.45
N ASP A 403 -45.23 -35.00 55.64
CA ASP A 403 -44.32 -35.03 56.78
C ASP A 403 -43.99 -36.46 57.26
N GLN A 404 -44.97 -37.37 57.22
CA GLN A 404 -44.76 -38.79 57.52
C GLN A 404 -43.84 -39.42 56.48
N ALA A 405 -44.17 -39.27 55.19
CA ALA A 405 -43.37 -39.83 54.10
C ALA A 405 -41.94 -39.26 54.06
N ARG A 406 -41.78 -37.98 54.37
CA ARG A 406 -40.49 -37.27 54.42
C ARG A 406 -39.53 -37.89 55.44
N VAL A 407 -40.01 -38.27 56.62
CA VAL A 407 -39.16 -38.90 57.66
C VAL A 407 -38.58 -40.24 57.19
N GLU A 408 -39.36 -41.04 56.46
CA GLU A 408 -38.89 -42.31 55.89
C GLU A 408 -37.94 -42.10 54.69
N VAL A 409 -38.24 -41.09 53.86
CA VAL A 409 -37.60 -40.88 52.55
C VAL A 409 -36.34 -39.99 52.60
N GLN A 410 -36.18 -39.12 53.61
CA GLN A 410 -35.08 -38.13 53.72
C GLN A 410 -33.65 -38.71 53.69
N HIS A 411 -33.50 -40.00 54.00
CA HIS A 411 -32.21 -40.70 54.00
C HIS A 411 -31.82 -41.26 52.62
N ARG A 412 -32.74 -41.27 51.64
CA ARG A 412 -32.53 -41.85 50.30
C ARG A 412 -31.81 -40.89 49.35
N SER A 413 -30.98 -41.45 48.46
CA SER A 413 -30.21 -40.71 47.46
C SER A 413 -31.10 -39.97 46.45
N ALA A 414 -32.22 -40.55 46.01
CA ALA A 414 -33.12 -39.89 45.05
C ALA A 414 -33.88 -38.70 45.66
N TYR A 415 -34.19 -38.70 46.97
CA TYR A 415 -34.69 -37.51 47.68
C TYR A 415 -33.61 -36.43 47.76
N ARG A 416 -32.40 -36.81 48.22
CA ARG A 416 -31.25 -35.91 48.35
C ARG A 416 -30.69 -35.38 47.02
N ALA A 417 -31.17 -35.91 45.89
CA ALA A 417 -30.86 -35.41 44.56
C ALA A 417 -31.96 -34.48 44.01
N LEU A 418 -33.09 -34.32 44.70
CA LEU A 418 -34.27 -33.56 44.25
C LEU A 418 -34.53 -32.38 45.19
N ASP A 419 -33.54 -31.50 45.25
CA ASP A 419 -33.25 -30.47 46.26
C ASP A 419 -34.50 -29.86 46.93
N ASP A 420 -35.23 -28.98 46.25
CA ASP A 420 -36.46 -28.32 46.78
C ASP A 420 -37.77 -28.86 46.17
N GLY A 421 -37.69 -29.74 45.16
CA GLY A 421 -38.84 -30.16 44.35
C GLY A 421 -39.64 -31.36 44.89
N ALA A 422 -39.13 -32.01 45.95
CA ALA A 422 -39.60 -33.33 46.37
C ALA A 422 -41.05 -33.37 46.86
N GLU A 423 -41.55 -32.31 47.50
CA GLU A 423 -42.94 -32.25 47.98
C GLU A 423 -43.94 -32.22 46.82
N VAL A 424 -43.69 -31.37 45.83
CA VAL A 424 -44.54 -31.25 44.64
C VAL A 424 -44.54 -32.56 43.85
N ALA A 425 -43.38 -33.21 43.73
CA ALA A 425 -43.27 -34.53 43.11
C ALA A 425 -44.05 -35.61 43.89
N PHE A 426 -43.97 -35.61 45.23
CA PHE A 426 -44.75 -36.52 46.08
C PHE A 426 -46.25 -36.29 45.94
N GLN A 427 -46.73 -35.04 46.00
CA GLN A 427 -48.15 -34.73 45.82
C GLN A 427 -48.66 -35.15 44.43
N GLN A 428 -47.86 -34.94 43.38
CA GLN A 428 -48.18 -35.42 42.03
C GLN A 428 -48.20 -36.96 41.94
N TYR A 429 -47.26 -37.64 42.61
CA TYR A 429 -47.24 -39.09 42.72
C TYR A 429 -48.48 -39.63 43.44
N MET A 430 -48.86 -39.06 44.58
CA MET A 430 -50.04 -39.47 45.34
C MET A 430 -51.34 -39.25 44.55
N GLN A 431 -51.44 -38.18 43.75
CA GLN A 431 -52.55 -38.00 42.81
C GLN A 431 -52.55 -39.03 41.67
N LYS A 432 -51.39 -39.45 41.16
CA LYS A 432 -51.27 -40.56 40.20
C LYS A 432 -51.74 -41.88 40.84
N LEU A 433 -51.33 -42.15 42.08
CA LEU A 433 -51.72 -43.34 42.86
C LEU A 433 -53.23 -43.37 43.12
N GLN A 434 -53.84 -42.25 43.56
CA GLN A 434 -55.29 -42.15 43.78
C GLN A 434 -56.05 -42.47 42.49
N LYS A 435 -55.70 -41.84 41.37
CA LYS A 435 -56.33 -42.09 40.06
C LYS A 435 -56.20 -43.55 39.61
N LYS A 436 -55.09 -44.20 39.94
CA LYS A 436 -54.85 -45.64 39.69
C LYS A 436 -55.71 -46.55 40.58
N MET A 437 -55.93 -46.21 41.85
CA MET A 437 -56.83 -46.97 42.73
C MET A 437 -58.31 -46.75 42.38
N GLU A 438 -58.68 -45.53 41.96
CA GLU A 438 -60.00 -45.23 41.42
C GLU A 438 -60.29 -45.99 40.12
N SER A 439 -59.32 -46.14 39.21
CA SER A 439 -59.53 -46.94 38.00
C SER A 439 -59.64 -48.42 38.32
N LEU A 440 -58.78 -48.97 39.19
CA LEU A 440 -58.85 -50.37 39.64
C LEU A 440 -60.16 -50.71 40.35
N THR A 441 -60.72 -49.80 41.15
CA THR A 441 -62.03 -50.02 41.81
C THR A 441 -63.21 -49.89 40.84
N LYS A 442 -63.14 -48.98 39.85
CA LYS A 442 -64.11 -48.92 38.74
C LYS A 442 -64.06 -50.19 37.88
N SER A 443 -62.88 -50.72 37.57
CA SER A 443 -62.70 -51.99 36.87
C SER A 443 -63.18 -53.21 37.68
N ARG A 444 -62.90 -53.27 38.99
CA ARG A 444 -63.40 -54.36 39.84
C ARG A 444 -64.93 -54.42 39.85
N LYS A 445 -65.61 -53.27 40.01
CA LYS A 445 -67.08 -53.20 39.93
C LYS A 445 -67.66 -53.60 38.57
N ALA A 446 -66.87 -53.56 37.49
CA ALA A 446 -67.30 -54.03 36.17
C ALA A 446 -67.09 -55.54 35.97
N VAL A 447 -66.22 -56.19 36.75
CA VAL A 447 -65.98 -57.65 36.69
C VAL A 447 -66.91 -58.39 37.64
N ASP A 448 -67.08 -57.88 38.87
CA ASP A 448 -67.91 -58.43 39.96
C ASP A 448 -69.40 -58.58 39.58
N ALA A 449 -69.84 -57.87 38.54
CA ALA A 449 -71.17 -57.98 37.95
C ALA A 449 -71.36 -59.20 37.02
N THR A 450 -70.34 -60.06 36.84
CA THR A 450 -70.30 -61.05 35.75
C THR A 450 -70.12 -62.51 36.20
N GLU A 451 -69.83 -62.80 37.47
CA GLU A 451 -69.51 -64.16 37.94
C GLU A 451 -70.43 -64.64 39.08
N GLN A 452 -71.47 -65.40 38.73
CA GLN A 452 -72.08 -66.41 39.61
C GLN A 452 -72.01 -67.79 38.94
N PRO A 453 -71.83 -68.89 39.69
CA PRO A 453 -71.56 -70.20 39.13
C PRO A 453 -72.82 -70.89 38.57
N PRO A 454 -72.71 -71.65 37.46
CA PRO A 454 -73.81 -72.44 36.92
C PRO A 454 -73.99 -73.76 37.69
N ALA A 455 -75.25 -74.15 37.91
CA ALA A 455 -75.63 -75.53 38.21
C ALA A 455 -76.07 -76.26 36.93
N THR A 456 -76.04 -77.59 36.96
CA THR A 456 -76.54 -78.45 35.87
C THR A 456 -78.10 -78.42 35.85
N ASP A 457 -78.82 -78.86 34.81
CA ASP A 457 -78.50 -79.91 33.82
C ASP A 457 -79.23 -79.74 32.47
N GLU A 458 -78.95 -80.68 31.56
CA GLU A 458 -79.66 -81.02 30.31
C GLU A 458 -81.02 -80.34 29.99
N ALA A 459 -81.09 -79.64 28.84
CA ALA A 459 -81.93 -80.08 27.69
C ALA A 459 -81.82 -79.14 26.47
N ARG A 460 -81.62 -79.70 25.27
CA ARG A 460 -81.65 -79.03 23.96
C ARG A 460 -83.00 -79.27 23.27
N PRO A 461 -83.67 -78.24 22.71
CA PRO A 461 -83.70 -78.20 21.24
C PRO A 461 -83.63 -76.81 20.57
N THR A 462 -83.07 -76.86 19.35
CA THR A 462 -83.03 -75.85 18.29
C THR A 462 -84.40 -75.22 17.94
N SER A 463 -84.51 -74.01 17.36
CA SER A 463 -84.02 -73.75 15.99
C SER A 463 -84.24 -72.31 15.44
N ARG A 464 -83.51 -71.99 14.35
CA ARG A 464 -83.87 -71.13 13.18
C ARG A 464 -84.36 -69.67 13.40
N SER A 465 -83.55 -68.66 13.04
CA SER A 465 -83.58 -67.92 11.73
C SER A 465 -84.30 -66.55 11.83
N THR A 466 -84.07 -65.47 11.08
CA THR A 466 -83.19 -65.07 9.93
C THR A 466 -82.87 -63.53 10.12
N SER A 467 -82.25 -62.65 9.31
CA SER A 467 -81.74 -62.52 7.91
C SER A 467 -80.61 -61.44 7.88
N ARG A 468 -79.65 -61.35 6.94
CA ARG A 468 -79.65 -60.79 5.54
C ARG A 468 -80.29 -59.38 5.38
N SER A 469 -79.75 -58.41 4.60
CA SER A 469 -78.44 -58.25 3.93
C SER A 469 -78.28 -56.90 3.17
N ASN A 470 -77.04 -56.44 2.92
CA ASN A 470 -76.58 -55.51 1.85
C ASN A 470 -76.99 -53.99 1.95
N LYS A 471 -76.15 -52.95 1.73
CA LYS A 471 -75.08 -52.60 0.72
C LYS A 471 -75.69 -51.72 -0.42
N LYS A 472 -75.16 -50.56 -0.83
CA LYS A 472 -73.84 -50.31 -1.48
C LYS A 472 -73.60 -48.81 -1.84
N LYS A 473 -72.39 -48.48 -2.36
CA LYS A 473 -72.03 -47.41 -3.36
C LYS A 473 -71.88 -45.95 -2.83
N LYS A 474 -71.04 -45.07 -3.41
CA LYS A 474 -69.89 -45.12 -4.38
C LYS A 474 -69.15 -43.75 -4.26
N ARG A 475 -67.87 -43.48 -4.61
CA ARG A 475 -67.05 -43.54 -5.86
C ARG A 475 -65.60 -43.15 -5.49
N ASP A 476 -64.52 -43.25 -6.29
CA ASP A 476 -63.99 -43.94 -7.49
C ASP A 476 -62.54 -43.36 -7.61
N ASP A 477 -61.46 -43.90 -8.21
CA ASP A 477 -61.09 -45.09 -9.02
C ASP A 477 -59.52 -45.11 -9.09
N ARG A 478 -58.89 -46.06 -9.81
CA ARG A 478 -57.51 -46.03 -10.41
C ARG A 478 -56.23 -46.41 -9.62
N SER A 479 -55.92 -47.72 -9.66
CA SER A 479 -54.81 -48.36 -10.46
C SER A 479 -53.42 -47.69 -10.61
N ARG A 480 -52.26 -48.38 -10.72
CA ARG A 480 -51.87 -49.83 -10.68
C ARG A 480 -50.32 -49.95 -10.79
N SER A 481 -49.76 -51.16 -10.62
CA SER A 481 -48.34 -51.62 -10.69
C SER A 481 -47.73 -51.79 -9.28
N GLU A 482 -47.19 -52.94 -8.84
CA GLU A 482 -46.12 -53.82 -9.38
C GLU A 482 -44.78 -53.06 -9.48
N GLU A 483 -43.65 -53.53 -8.95
CA GLU A 483 -43.13 -54.91 -9.05
C GLU A 483 -42.38 -55.48 -7.79
N ASP A 484 -41.37 -56.36 -7.94
CA ASP A 484 -41.08 -57.49 -7.02
C ASP A 484 -39.66 -57.58 -6.39
N ARG A 485 -39.61 -57.68 -5.04
CA ARG A 485 -38.65 -58.43 -4.18
C ARG A 485 -37.09 -58.23 -4.24
N LYS A 486 -36.50 -58.60 -3.08
CA LYS A 486 -35.11 -59.12 -2.79
C LYS A 486 -34.00 -58.10 -2.45
N ARG A 487 -32.89 -58.44 -1.75
CA ARG A 487 -32.56 -59.43 -0.66
C ARG A 487 -31.05 -59.45 -0.34
N SER A 488 -30.60 -58.91 0.80
CA SER A 488 -29.34 -59.30 1.48
C SER A 488 -29.39 -58.86 2.96
N LYS A 489 -29.20 -59.70 3.98
CA LYS A 489 -28.03 -60.52 4.41
C LYS A 489 -26.95 -59.75 5.23
N LYS A 490 -27.30 -59.44 6.49
CA LYS A 490 -26.65 -59.99 7.71
C LYS A 490 -25.15 -60.33 7.64
N SER A 491 -24.31 -59.60 8.40
CA SER A 491 -23.11 -60.12 9.07
C SER A 491 -22.81 -59.30 10.34
N SER A 492 -21.99 -59.82 11.27
CA SER A 492 -21.64 -59.13 12.52
C SER A 492 -20.36 -59.65 13.18
N SER A 493 -19.50 -58.72 13.63
CA SER A 493 -18.45 -58.92 14.64
C SER A 493 -18.22 -57.55 15.33
N LYS A 494 -18.11 -57.42 16.65
CA LYS A 494 -17.27 -58.08 17.68
C LYS A 494 -15.78 -57.69 17.66
N LYS A 495 -15.53 -56.45 18.12
CA LYS A 495 -14.80 -56.18 19.38
C LYS A 495 -13.47 -56.92 19.59
N SER A 496 -12.35 -56.20 19.49
CA SER A 496 -11.17 -56.46 20.33
C SER A 496 -10.53 -55.12 20.78
N SER A 497 -9.64 -55.17 21.76
CA SER A 497 -9.04 -53.98 22.38
C SER A 497 -7.62 -54.28 22.87
N LYS A 498 -6.67 -53.35 22.74
CA LYS A 498 -5.41 -53.41 23.49
C LYS A 498 -4.70 -52.06 23.69
N LYS A 499 -4.58 -51.73 24.98
CA LYS A 499 -3.51 -50.98 25.69
C LYS A 499 -2.62 -49.99 24.92
N LYS A 500 -2.72 -48.74 25.42
CA LYS A 500 -1.63 -47.78 25.69
C LYS A 500 -0.21 -48.37 25.67
N HIS A 501 0.73 -47.62 25.11
CA HIS A 501 2.00 -47.31 25.80
C HIS A 501 2.43 -45.86 25.51
N LYS A 502 2.82 -45.13 26.55
CA LYS A 502 3.62 -43.89 26.44
C LYS A 502 5.08 -44.25 26.74
N ARG A 503 6.02 -43.65 26.01
CA ARG A 503 7.41 -43.44 26.44
C ARG A 503 7.95 -42.17 25.77
N SER A 504 9.03 -41.62 26.32
CA SER A 504 9.48 -40.25 26.04
C SER A 504 11.02 -40.13 26.04
N ARG A 505 11.51 -38.96 25.62
CA ARG A 505 12.90 -38.48 25.54
C ARG A 505 13.69 -38.84 24.27
N SER A 506 13.77 -37.84 23.39
CA SER A 506 14.96 -36.99 23.10
C SER A 506 16.30 -37.62 22.66
N PRO A 507 17.11 -36.89 21.85
CA PRO A 507 18.26 -37.43 21.11
C PRO A 507 19.59 -37.28 21.87
N PRO A 508 20.68 -37.85 21.32
CA PRO A 508 21.72 -37.01 20.69
C PRO A 508 21.60 -36.92 19.16
#